data_AF-A0A517VDF7-F1
#
_entry.id   AF-A0A517VDF7-F1
#
_cell.length_a   1.000
_cell.length_b   1.000
_cell.length_c   1.000
_cell.angle_alpha   90.00
_cell.angle_beta   90.00
_cell.angle_gamma   90.00
#
_symmetry.space_group_name_H-M   'P 1'
#
loop_
_entity.id
_entity.type
_entity.pdbx_description
1 polymer ?
#
loop_
_entity_poly.entity_id
_entity_poly.type
_entity_poly.pdbx_seq_one_letter_code
_entity_poly.pdbx_strand_id
1 'polypeptide(L)'
;MKIISSADLINATADEAHFDFGTKAMNLKGTEKDVVKLIRGVGSRNTQIEATEIQVLFKDQNGMELKTLGVATFTETKAAQSNPFSFPGSRKKNQYQPFSTDDQFGPASFGSPKSKKKPAGKVFQDNTIPFSGS
;
A
#
# COMPACT_ATOMS: atom_id res chain seq x y z
N MET A 1 -5.65 -2.72 -20.16
CA MET A 1 -5.41 -1.91 -18.95
C MET A 1 -5.22 -2.82 -17.73
N LYS A 2 -4.46 -2.38 -16.72
CA LYS A 2 -4.20 -3.15 -15.49
C LYS A 2 -4.47 -2.31 -14.24
N ILE A 3 -5.26 -2.84 -13.31
CA ILE A 3 -5.65 -2.21 -12.05
C ILE A 3 -5.14 -3.07 -10.90
N ILE A 4 -4.44 -2.47 -9.95
CA ILE A 4 -3.84 -3.17 -8.82
C ILE A 4 -4.26 -2.45 -7.53
N SER A 5 -4.96 -3.16 -6.65
CA SER A 5 -5.16 -2.72 -5.26
C SER A 5 -4.35 -3.63 -4.34
N SER A 6 -3.29 -3.08 -3.76
CA SER A 6 -2.45 -3.82 -2.82
C SER A 6 -3.11 -3.99 -1.46
N ALA A 7 -3.95 -3.04 -1.05
CA ALA A 7 -4.71 -3.11 0.19
C ALA A 7 -5.74 -4.25 0.16
N ASP A 8 -6.39 -4.45 -0.99
CA ASP A 8 -7.42 -5.47 -1.17
C ASP A 8 -6.90 -6.77 -1.78
N LEU A 9 -5.60 -6.81 -2.11
CA LEU A 9 -4.94 -7.93 -2.79
C LEU A 9 -5.63 -8.29 -4.12
N ILE A 10 -5.91 -7.27 -4.95
CA ILE A 10 -6.61 -7.40 -6.23
C ILE A 10 -5.70 -6.97 -7.38
N ASN A 11 -5.72 -7.75 -8.45
CA ASN A 11 -5.12 -7.43 -9.73
C ASN A 11 -6.13 -7.75 -10.82
N ALA A 12 -6.58 -6.73 -11.54
CA ALA A 12 -7.54 -6.86 -12.61
C ALA A 12 -6.94 -6.40 -13.94
N THR A 13 -7.20 -7.15 -14.99
CA THR A 13 -6.90 -6.78 -16.38
C THR A 13 -8.22 -6.65 -17.12
N ALA A 14 -8.40 -5.53 -17.83
CA ALA A 14 -9.59 -5.21 -18.62
C ALA A 14 -9.21 -4.35 -19.82
N ASP A 15 -10.07 -4.27 -20.83
CA ASP A 15 -9.88 -3.35 -21.97
C ASP A 15 -10.28 -1.94 -21.57
N GLU A 16 -11.42 -1.81 -20.90
CA GLU A 16 -11.95 -0.55 -20.39
C GLU A 16 -12.21 -0.62 -18.88
N ALA A 17 -12.08 0.53 -18.22
CA ALA A 17 -12.39 0.70 -16.81
C ALA A 17 -12.99 2.07 -16.59
N HIS A 18 -14.13 2.10 -15.89
CA HIS A 18 -14.84 3.33 -15.57
C HIS A 18 -15.21 3.32 -14.09
N PHE A 19 -14.89 4.40 -13.37
CA PHE A 19 -15.30 4.58 -11.99
C PHE A 19 -16.50 5.53 -11.92
N ASP A 20 -17.60 5.04 -11.36
CA ASP A 20 -18.78 5.83 -11.04
C ASP A 20 -18.72 6.26 -9.57
N PHE A 21 -18.49 7.56 -9.36
CA PHE A 21 -18.44 8.16 -8.02
C PHE A 21 -19.79 8.18 -7.31
N GLY A 22 -20.90 8.18 -8.04
CA GLY A 22 -22.25 8.18 -7.46
C GLY A 22 -22.59 6.85 -6.82
N THR A 23 -22.29 5.75 -7.51
CA THR A 23 -22.53 4.39 -7.01
C THR A 23 -21.35 3.78 -6.27
N LYS A 24 -20.18 4.46 -6.25
CA LYS A 24 -18.90 3.94 -5.73
C LYS A 24 -18.56 2.59 -6.36
N ALA A 25 -18.73 2.49 -7.67
CA ALA A 25 -18.53 1.26 -8.42
C ALA A 25 -17.47 1.46 -9.52
N MET A 26 -16.62 0.47 -9.71
CA MET A 26 -15.71 0.37 -10.84
C MET A 26 -16.23 -0.69 -11.79
N ASN A 27 -16.60 -0.28 -13.01
CA ASN A 27 -16.99 -1.18 -14.08
C ASN A 27 -15.75 -1.49 -14.92
N LEU A 28 -15.47 -2.78 -15.08
CA LEU A 28 -14.40 -3.33 -15.89
C LEU A 28 -15.03 -4.03 -17.07
N LYS A 29 -14.63 -3.69 -18.29
CA LYS A 29 -15.14 -4.32 -19.52
C LYS A 29 -13.99 -4.90 -20.33
N GLY A 30 -14.24 -6.09 -20.86
CA GLY A 30 -13.38 -6.74 -21.84
C GLY A 30 -14.15 -6.99 -23.13
N THR A 31 -13.51 -7.67 -24.06
CA THR A 31 -14.12 -8.15 -25.30
C THR A 31 -14.38 -9.65 -25.22
N GLU A 32 -15.03 -10.22 -26.24
CA GLU A 32 -15.20 -11.68 -26.35
C GLU A 32 -13.86 -12.43 -26.48
N LYS A 33 -12.82 -11.77 -27.02
CA LYS A 33 -11.49 -12.34 -27.18
C LYS A 33 -10.63 -12.16 -25.94
N ASP A 34 -10.71 -10.97 -25.34
CA ASP A 34 -9.94 -10.58 -24.15
C ASP A 34 -10.90 -10.19 -23.02
N VAL A 35 -11.40 -11.20 -22.32
CA VAL A 35 -12.30 -11.02 -21.18
C VAL A 35 -11.59 -10.36 -20.00
N VAL A 36 -12.36 -9.71 -19.13
CA VAL A 36 -11.83 -9.18 -17.86
C VAL A 36 -11.32 -10.34 -17.03
N LYS A 37 -10.11 -10.18 -16.48
CA LYS A 37 -9.50 -11.14 -15.57
C LYS A 37 -9.21 -10.46 -14.24
N LEU A 38 -9.92 -10.85 -13.20
CA LEU A 38 -9.72 -10.36 -11.82
C LEU A 38 -9.13 -11.48 -10.96
N ILE A 39 -7.98 -11.21 -10.34
CA ILE A 39 -7.33 -12.10 -9.39
C ILE A 39 -7.38 -11.45 -8.01
N ARG A 40 -7.91 -12.18 -7.03
CA ARG A 40 -7.89 -11.82 -5.62
C ARG A 40 -7.05 -12.83 -4.82
N GLY A 41 -6.05 -12.33 -4.11
CA GLY A 41 -5.26 -13.15 -3.19
C GLY A 41 -5.85 -13.12 -1.79
N VAL A 42 -6.14 -14.28 -1.19
CA VAL A 42 -6.56 -14.40 0.21
C VAL A 42 -5.73 -15.48 0.90
N GLY A 43 -4.80 -15.07 1.75
CA GLY A 43 -3.90 -15.98 2.45
C GLY A 43 -3.04 -16.80 1.48
N SER A 44 -3.22 -18.13 1.47
CA SER A 44 -2.50 -19.06 0.61
C SER A 44 -3.27 -19.46 -0.66
N ARG A 45 -4.33 -18.72 -1.00
CA ARG A 45 -5.21 -19.04 -2.12
C ARG A 45 -5.38 -17.82 -3.03
N ASN A 46 -5.49 -18.09 -4.33
CA ASN A 46 -5.83 -17.10 -5.33
C ASN A 46 -7.16 -17.51 -5.97
N THR A 47 -8.11 -16.58 -5.97
CA THR A 47 -9.34 -16.70 -6.75
C THR A 47 -9.19 -15.87 -8.01
N GLN A 48 -9.39 -16.49 -9.16
CA GLN A 48 -9.43 -15.84 -10.46
C GLN A 48 -10.86 -15.90 -11.00
N ILE A 49 -11.35 -14.74 -11.43
CA ILE A 49 -12.65 -14.53 -12.03
C ILE A 49 -12.42 -14.01 -13.43
N GLU A 50 -12.99 -14.67 -14.43
CA GLU A 50 -12.98 -14.19 -15.81
C GLU A 50 -14.40 -13.98 -16.31
N ALA A 51 -14.69 -12.80 -16.86
CA ALA A 51 -16.00 -12.44 -17.39
C ALA A 51 -15.89 -11.32 -18.42
N THR A 52 -16.88 -11.18 -19.30
CA THR A 52 -16.96 -10.06 -20.26
C THR A 52 -17.05 -8.70 -19.57
N GLU A 53 -17.73 -8.63 -18.43
CA GLU A 53 -17.82 -7.43 -17.61
C GLU A 53 -17.84 -7.78 -16.12
N ILE A 54 -17.07 -7.03 -15.33
CA ILE A 54 -17.01 -7.15 -13.87
C ILE A 54 -17.25 -5.78 -13.26
N GLN A 55 -18.28 -5.67 -12.43
CA GLN A 55 -18.51 -4.51 -11.58
C GLN A 55 -17.97 -4.78 -10.18
N VAL A 56 -17.10 -3.88 -9.73
CA VAL A 56 -16.52 -3.86 -8.39
C VAL A 56 -17.21 -2.77 -7.59
N LEU A 57 -18.04 -3.15 -6.63
CA LEU A 57 -18.73 -2.22 -5.74
C LEU A 57 -17.92 -2.07 -4.44
N PHE A 58 -17.42 -0.86 -4.20
CA PHE A 58 -16.74 -0.53 -2.95
C PHE A 58 -17.81 -0.21 -1.90
N LYS A 59 -17.96 -1.11 -0.92
CA LYS A 59 -18.78 -0.85 0.27
C LYS A 59 -17.98 0.04 1.22
N ASP A 60 -18.43 0.19 2.46
CA ASP A 60 -17.69 0.92 3.50
C ASP A 60 -16.23 0.41 3.64
N GLN A 61 -15.46 1.00 4.56
CA GLN A 61 -13.99 0.86 4.67
C GLN A 61 -13.40 -0.56 4.59
N ASN A 62 -14.20 -1.62 4.75
CA ASN A 62 -13.73 -3.00 4.88
C ASN A 62 -14.36 -3.99 3.88
N GLY A 63 -15.19 -3.54 2.93
CA GLY A 63 -16.00 -4.44 2.11
C GLY A 63 -15.95 -4.14 0.62
N MET A 64 -15.86 -5.19 -0.20
CA MET A 64 -15.99 -5.10 -1.64
C MET A 64 -16.92 -6.21 -2.14
N GLU A 65 -17.84 -5.88 -3.03
CA GLU A 65 -18.73 -6.83 -3.70
C GLU A 65 -18.38 -6.89 -5.19
N LEU A 66 -18.31 -8.10 -5.75
CA LEU A 66 -18.03 -8.34 -7.15
C LEU A 66 -19.29 -8.85 -7.83
N LYS A 67 -19.71 -8.19 -8.91
CA LYS A 67 -20.81 -8.61 -9.77
C LYS A 67 -20.25 -8.88 -11.16
N THR A 68 -20.55 -10.04 -11.71
CA THR A 68 -20.17 -10.41 -13.09
C THR A 68 -21.38 -10.29 -13.99
N LEU A 69 -21.20 -9.71 -15.17
CA LEU A 69 -22.23 -9.63 -16.19
C LEU A 69 -21.84 -10.54 -17.36
N GLY A 70 -22.72 -11.50 -17.68
CA GLY A 70 -22.47 -12.54 -18.68
C GLY A 70 -21.95 -13.85 -18.09
N VAL A 71 -21.40 -14.70 -18.96
CA VAL A 71 -20.76 -15.96 -18.56
C VAL A 71 -19.49 -15.64 -17.79
N ALA A 72 -19.37 -16.21 -16.59
CA ALA A 72 -18.21 -16.03 -15.74
C ALA A 72 -17.60 -17.37 -15.37
N THR A 73 -16.27 -17.45 -15.38
CA THR A 73 -15.52 -18.59 -14.87
C THR A 73 -14.89 -18.22 -13.53
N PHE A 74 -14.93 -19.17 -12.60
CA PHE A 74 -14.36 -19.03 -11.27
C PHE A 74 -13.38 -20.17 -11.05
N THR A 75 -12.12 -19.81 -10.80
CA THR A 75 -11.06 -20.77 -10.51
C THR A 75 -10.37 -20.39 -9.21
N GLU A 76 -10.26 -21.36 -8.31
CA GLU A 76 -9.52 -21.21 -7.06
C GLU A 76 -8.30 -22.12 -7.11
N THR A 77 -7.13 -21.54 -6.89
CA THR A 77 -5.87 -22.27 -6.88
C THR A 77 -5.11 -22.01 -5.60
N LYS A 78 -4.39 -23.03 -5.13
CA LYS A 78 -3.37 -22.83 -4.09
C LYS A 78 -2.35 -21.86 -4.67
N ALA A 79 -2.04 -20.79 -3.94
CA ALA A 79 -1.03 -19.84 -4.37
C ALA A 79 0.30 -20.60 -4.55
N ALA A 80 0.69 -20.82 -5.82
CA ALA A 80 2.07 -21.14 -6.15
C ALA A 80 2.93 -20.00 -5.58
N GLN A 81 4.10 -20.32 -5.02
CA GLN A 81 4.91 -19.43 -4.18
C GLN A 81 5.01 -17.95 -4.64
N SER A 82 5.17 -17.08 -3.63
CA SER A 82 5.04 -15.62 -3.64
C SER A 82 3.73 -15.15 -4.26
N ASN A 83 2.77 -14.82 -3.38
CA ASN A 83 1.60 -14.02 -3.70
C ASN A 83 2.03 -12.90 -4.71
N PRO A 84 1.33 -12.67 -5.83
CA PRO A 84 1.68 -11.59 -6.76
C PRO A 84 1.59 -10.18 -6.12
N PHE A 85 1.01 -10.08 -4.92
CA PHE A 85 1.02 -8.92 -4.04
C PHE A 85 2.11 -8.98 -2.96
N SER A 86 2.99 -9.98 -3.00
CA SER A 86 4.22 -10.01 -2.20
C SER A 86 5.18 -9.01 -2.81
N PHE A 87 5.20 -7.81 -2.25
CA PHE A 87 6.31 -6.90 -2.51
C PHE A 87 7.59 -7.56 -1.97
N PRO A 88 8.69 -7.58 -2.75
CA PRO A 88 10.00 -7.87 -2.20
C PRO A 88 10.36 -6.72 -1.24
N GLY A 89 9.87 -6.81 -0.01
CA GLY A 89 9.92 -5.70 0.95
C GLY A 89 9.19 -5.94 2.26
N SER A 90 8.22 -6.87 2.34
CA SER A 90 7.63 -7.26 3.63
C SER A 90 8.55 -8.21 4.40
N ARG A 91 9.77 -7.76 4.68
CA ARG A 91 10.55 -8.29 5.81
C ARG A 91 9.82 -7.89 7.09
N LYS A 92 9.95 -8.78 8.05
CA LYS A 92 9.25 -8.82 9.33
C LYS A 92 9.32 -7.48 10.08
N LYS A 93 8.34 -7.30 10.98
CA LYS A 93 8.34 -6.36 12.09
C LYS A 93 9.78 -6.11 12.61
N ASN A 94 10.09 -4.83 12.80
CA ASN A 94 11.31 -4.26 13.39
C ASN A 94 12.55 -4.21 12.50
N GLN A 95 12.61 -3.20 11.63
CA GLN A 95 13.84 -2.49 11.31
C GLN A 95 13.47 -1.12 10.72
N TYR A 96 13.38 -0.11 11.59
CA TYR A 96 13.57 1.28 11.16
C TYR A 96 14.98 1.34 10.56
N GLN A 97 15.09 1.44 9.24
CA GLN A 97 16.34 1.86 8.62
C GLN A 97 16.37 3.38 8.65
N PRO A 98 17.33 4.03 9.31
CA PRO A 98 17.54 5.44 9.13
C PRO A 98 17.97 5.67 7.68
N PHE A 99 17.42 6.70 7.06
CA PHE A 99 17.80 7.17 5.73
C PHE A 99 19.33 7.27 5.64
N SER A 100 19.94 6.57 4.66
CA SER A 100 21.30 6.88 4.22
C SER A 100 21.25 8.22 3.49
N THR A 101 21.51 9.29 4.20
CA THR A 101 21.83 10.60 3.63
C THR A 101 23.28 10.58 3.16
N ASP A 102 23.54 10.14 1.93
CA ASP A 102 24.86 10.36 1.30
C ASP A 102 24.78 10.78 -0.17
N ASP A 103 23.61 11.18 -0.67
CA ASP A 103 23.49 11.93 -1.94
C ASP A 103 22.76 13.26 -1.71
N GLN A 104 23.34 14.12 -0.87
CA GLN A 104 22.90 15.51 -0.79
C GLN A 104 24.09 16.48 -0.72
N PHE A 105 24.34 17.16 -1.84
CA PHE A 105 25.13 18.39 -1.89
C PHE A 105 24.61 19.39 -0.84
N GLY A 106 25.45 19.76 0.13
CA GLY A 106 25.16 20.74 1.19
C GLY A 106 26.31 20.85 2.20
N PRO A 107 26.50 22.00 2.89
CA PRO A 107 27.82 22.60 3.11
C PRO A 107 28.68 21.87 4.16
N ALA A 108 30.00 21.94 3.94
CA ALA A 108 31.04 21.30 4.74
C ALA A 108 30.86 21.52 6.25
N SER A 109 30.69 20.43 7.00
CA SER A 109 30.69 20.46 8.46
C SER A 109 32.12 20.65 8.97
N PHE A 110 32.39 21.73 9.70
CA PHE A 110 33.61 21.86 10.49
C PHE A 110 33.65 20.75 11.55
N GLY A 111 34.75 19.98 11.56
CA GLY A 111 34.93 18.84 12.44
C GLY A 111 34.80 19.21 13.93
N SER A 112 34.08 18.39 14.68
CA SER A 112 33.94 18.51 16.13
C SER A 112 35.29 18.23 16.83
N PRO A 113 35.76 19.11 17.75
CA PRO A 113 37.01 18.87 18.47
C PRO A 113 36.89 17.68 19.43
N LYS A 114 37.96 16.88 19.52
CA LYS A 114 38.08 15.75 20.45
C LYS A 114 37.94 16.21 21.92
N SER A 115 37.12 15.44 22.63
CA SER A 115 36.94 15.41 24.10
C SER A 115 38.25 15.64 24.88
N LYS A 116 38.24 16.65 25.77
CA LYS A 116 39.15 16.75 26.90
C LYS A 116 38.33 16.92 28.20
N LYS A 117 38.83 16.24 29.23
CA LYS A 117 38.28 16.04 30.59
C LYS A 117 37.57 17.26 31.21
N LYS A 118 36.50 16.95 31.95
CA LYS A 118 35.72 17.83 32.85
C LYS A 118 36.60 18.66 33.79
N PRO A 119 36.10 19.85 34.17
CA PRO A 119 36.02 20.21 35.58
C PRO A 119 34.57 20.44 36.02
N ALA A 120 34.34 20.30 37.32
CA ALA A 120 33.06 20.34 37.98
C ALA A 120 32.46 21.76 38.05
N GLY A 121 31.12 21.82 38.13
CA GLY A 121 30.40 22.93 38.75
C GLY A 121 29.61 23.83 37.81
N LYS A 122 28.29 23.62 37.77
CA LYS A 122 27.25 24.54 38.27
C LYS A 122 25.89 24.09 37.72
N VAL A 123 24.94 23.89 38.63
CA VAL A 123 23.54 23.61 38.36
C VAL A 123 22.93 24.85 37.72
N PHE A 124 22.38 24.73 36.51
CA PHE A 124 21.49 25.74 35.95
C PHE A 124 20.05 25.31 36.27
N GLN A 125 19.36 26.12 37.07
CA GLN A 125 17.95 25.93 37.38
C GLN A 125 17.14 26.40 36.17
N ASP A 126 16.27 25.52 35.65
CA ASP A 126 15.25 25.88 34.68
C ASP A 126 14.21 26.78 35.34
N ASN A 127 14.19 28.07 34.97
CA ASN A 127 13.08 28.96 35.28
C ASN A 127 12.06 28.91 34.12
N THR A 128 11.17 27.92 34.15
CA THR A 128 9.96 27.94 33.30
C THR A 128 8.78 28.44 34.13
N ILE A 129 8.20 29.58 33.75
CA ILE A 129 6.96 30.12 34.32
C ILE A 129 5.79 29.59 33.48
N PRO A 130 4.75 28.96 34.06
CA PRO A 130 3.55 28.60 33.32
C PRO A 130 2.63 29.82 33.14
N PHE A 131 2.14 30.04 31.92
CA PHE A 131 1.07 30.98 31.62
C PHE A 131 -0.29 30.33 31.92
N SER A 132 -1.07 30.91 32.83
CA SER A 132 -2.49 30.58 33.02
C SER A 132 -3.36 31.48 32.14
N GLY A 133 -4.06 30.88 31.17
CA GLY A 133 -5.09 31.54 30.38
C GLY A 133 -6.40 31.65 31.17
N SER A 134 -7.01 32.83 31.05
CA SER A 134 -8.28 33.29 31.63
C SER A 134 -9.50 32.47 31.22
#